data_AF-A0A521S6P9-F1
#
_entry.id   AF-A0A521S6P9-F1
#
_cell.length_a   1.000
_cell.length_b   1.000
_cell.length_c   1.000
_cell.angle_alpha   90.00
_cell.angle_beta   90.00
_cell.angle_gamma   90.00
#
_symmetry.space_group_name_H-M   'P 1'
#
loop_
_entity.id
_entity.type
_entity.pdbx_description
1 polymer ?
#
loop_
_entity_poly.entity_id
_entity_poly.type
_entity_poly.pdbx_seq_one_letter_code
_entity_poly.pdbx_strand_id
1 'polypeptide(L)'
;GPDFQGVYDLEHKQVLRFQRTVRGQDKAPVWVGEIDDPCLEGEIGGPAYRQLCEDVELLAGAGFSFERDRFLKGEVAPVFFGSAIHNFGVEPFLTGLKDLAPPPGPRMSSHGLVMPGIEAFSGFIFKIQANMDRRHRDRMAFLRVCSGRFEKDMLVYHSRLDRKVRMTRPHRLFGRERETIEEAFAGDVVGLVNPGLFAIGDTLCSAAPLKYDGIPRFHPECFGILINRNLSKNKQFQKGLQQLEEEGVMQVLFSHDGARREPILAVVGNLQFDVVQARLQYEYDVETTVERLPYTAARWVSGDAGAIDKMIRLRWEGMHLQDREGRMVALFSTERECAFHQKHYPDIEFKELNNL
;
A
#
# COMPACT_ATOMS: atom_id res chain seq x y z
N GLY A 1 -16.81 -23.14 14.45
CA GLY A 1 -17.64 -24.21 13.85
C GLY A 1 -19.02 -24.21 14.47
N PRO A 2 -19.83 -25.26 14.26
CA PRO A 2 -21.15 -25.40 14.90
C PRO A 2 -21.05 -25.38 16.44
N ASP A 3 -19.97 -25.93 16.97
CA ASP A 3 -19.70 -26.05 18.42
C ASP A 3 -18.98 -24.82 19.02
N PHE A 4 -18.91 -23.70 18.29
CA PHE A 4 -18.31 -22.48 18.82
C PHE A 4 -19.25 -21.83 19.84
N GLN A 5 -18.77 -21.70 21.08
CA GLN A 5 -19.57 -21.19 22.20
C GLN A 5 -19.07 -19.87 22.80
N GLY A 6 -17.89 -19.38 22.40
CA GLY A 6 -17.32 -18.16 22.94
C GLY A 6 -15.80 -18.11 22.86
N VAL A 7 -15.21 -17.15 23.56
CA VAL A 7 -13.76 -17.02 23.74
C VAL A 7 -13.44 -16.75 25.20
N TYR A 8 -12.26 -17.15 25.63
CA TYR A 8 -11.72 -16.79 26.93
C TYR A 8 -10.65 -15.72 26.76
N ASP A 9 -10.77 -14.65 27.54
CA ASP A 9 -9.81 -13.56 27.61
C ASP A 9 -8.80 -13.86 28.71
N LEU A 10 -7.56 -14.16 28.29
CA LEU A 10 -6.46 -14.54 29.18
C LEU A 10 -6.02 -13.39 30.09
N GLU A 11 -6.15 -12.14 29.65
CA GLU A 11 -5.70 -10.96 30.39
C GLU A 11 -6.68 -10.61 31.51
N HIS A 12 -7.97 -10.56 31.17
CA HIS A 12 -9.03 -10.23 32.12
C HIS A 12 -9.61 -11.44 32.85
N LYS A 13 -9.20 -12.66 32.49
CA LYS A 13 -9.66 -13.95 33.04
C LYS A 13 -11.18 -14.13 32.96
N GLN A 14 -11.75 -13.75 31.83
CA GLN A 14 -13.20 -13.75 31.61
C GLN A 14 -13.59 -14.59 30.40
N VAL A 15 -14.67 -15.33 30.53
CA VAL A 15 -15.32 -16.02 29.42
C VAL A 15 -16.31 -15.07 28.77
N LEU A 16 -16.11 -14.81 27.48
CA LEU A 16 -17.02 -14.09 26.62
C LEU A 16 -17.87 -15.11 25.87
N ARG A 17 -19.14 -15.28 26.26
CA ARG A 17 -20.01 -16.26 25.61
C ARG A 17 -20.59 -15.74 24.30
N PHE A 18 -20.57 -16.59 23.27
CA PHE A 18 -21.20 -16.31 21.98
C PHE A 18 -22.68 -16.67 22.03
N GLN A 19 -23.54 -15.66 21.94
CA GLN A 19 -24.96 -15.84 21.70
C GLN A 19 -25.27 -15.54 20.23
N ARG A 20 -25.90 -16.48 19.53
CA ARG A 20 -26.31 -16.29 18.13
C ARG A 20 -27.42 -15.24 18.05
N THR A 21 -27.08 -14.03 17.64
CA THR A 21 -28.07 -13.00 17.30
C THR A 21 -28.51 -13.10 15.85
N VAL A 22 -29.78 -12.81 15.60
CA VAL A 22 -30.35 -12.72 14.25
C VAL A 22 -30.06 -11.31 13.76
N ARG A 23 -28.99 -11.16 12.96
CA ARG A 23 -28.48 -9.91 12.34
C ARG A 23 -27.51 -9.14 13.24
N GLY A 24 -26.21 -9.20 12.91
CA GLY A 24 -25.11 -8.51 13.58
C GLY A 24 -25.12 -6.97 13.43
N GLN A 25 -26.28 -6.34 13.60
CA GLN A 25 -26.45 -4.89 13.65
C GLN A 25 -26.28 -4.34 15.07
N ASP A 26 -26.45 -5.18 16.10
CA ASP A 26 -26.31 -4.81 17.51
C ASP A 26 -25.09 -5.47 18.16
N LYS A 27 -24.60 -4.86 19.26
CA LYS A 27 -23.59 -5.48 20.13
C LYS A 27 -24.13 -6.84 20.58
N ALA A 28 -23.43 -7.92 20.25
CA ALA A 28 -23.84 -9.24 20.68
C ALA A 28 -23.90 -9.25 22.23
N PRO A 29 -24.98 -9.76 22.85
CA PRO A 29 -25.00 -9.94 24.30
C PRO A 29 -23.91 -10.93 24.66
N VAL A 30 -22.86 -10.42 25.31
CA VAL A 30 -21.77 -11.23 25.85
C VAL A 30 -22.06 -11.41 27.32
N TRP A 31 -22.32 -12.64 27.75
CA TRP A 31 -22.18 -12.96 29.16
C TRP A 31 -20.69 -12.96 29.48
N VAL A 32 -20.32 -12.23 30.53
CA VAL A 32 -18.98 -12.12 31.05
C VAL A 32 -19.00 -12.79 32.42
N GLY A 33 -18.22 -13.83 32.59
CA GLY A 33 -18.02 -14.44 33.90
C GLY A 33 -16.68 -15.15 33.99
N GLU A 34 -16.33 -15.57 35.18
CA GLU A 34 -15.02 -16.15 35.48
C GLU A 34 -15.00 -17.64 35.11
N ILE A 35 -13.80 -18.17 34.86
CA ILE A 35 -13.65 -19.61 34.57
C ILE A 35 -14.08 -20.47 35.77
N ASP A 36 -13.96 -19.94 36.99
CA ASP A 36 -14.33 -20.63 38.23
C ASP A 36 -15.82 -20.46 38.60
N ASP A 37 -16.64 -19.84 37.74
CA ASP A 37 -18.07 -19.67 38.00
C ASP A 37 -18.78 -21.05 38.04
N PRO A 38 -19.43 -21.41 39.16
CA PRO A 38 -20.11 -22.70 39.29
C PRO A 38 -21.20 -22.96 38.24
N CYS A 39 -21.74 -21.91 37.62
CA CYS A 39 -22.76 -22.01 36.58
C CYS A 39 -22.16 -22.27 35.19
N LEU A 40 -20.87 -21.97 34.96
CA LEU A 40 -20.25 -22.03 33.64
C LEU A 40 -20.26 -23.44 33.04
N GLU A 41 -19.90 -24.47 33.81
CA GLU A 41 -19.91 -25.87 33.34
C GLU A 41 -21.30 -26.30 32.84
N GLY A 42 -22.36 -25.90 33.55
CA GLY A 42 -23.74 -26.16 33.15
C GLY A 42 -24.16 -25.40 31.90
N GLU A 43 -23.58 -24.21 31.67
CA GLU A 43 -23.90 -23.32 30.57
C GLU A 43 -23.22 -23.68 29.24
N ILE A 44 -21.94 -24.06 29.28
CA ILE A 44 -21.15 -24.44 28.08
C ILE A 44 -21.07 -25.96 27.88
N GLY A 45 -21.41 -26.73 28.92
CA GLY A 45 -21.40 -28.19 28.94
C GLY A 45 -20.05 -28.75 29.37
N GLY A 46 -20.10 -29.82 30.17
CA GLY A 46 -18.92 -30.45 30.78
C GLY A 46 -17.75 -30.80 29.85
N PRO A 47 -17.96 -31.28 28.59
CA PRO A 47 -16.86 -31.49 27.66
C PRO A 47 -16.14 -30.18 27.25
N ALA A 48 -16.90 -29.12 26.94
CA ALA A 48 -16.33 -27.84 26.51
C ALA A 48 -15.64 -27.12 27.68
N TYR A 49 -16.22 -27.20 28.87
CA TYR A 49 -15.63 -26.66 30.10
C TYR A 49 -14.29 -27.32 30.43
N ARG A 50 -14.22 -28.67 30.41
CA ARG A 50 -12.96 -29.39 30.63
C ARG A 50 -11.89 -29.02 29.61
N GLN A 51 -12.25 -28.95 28.32
CA GLN A 51 -11.31 -28.52 27.28
C GLN A 51 -10.80 -27.10 27.53
N LEU A 52 -11.68 -26.16 27.90
CA LEU A 52 -11.29 -24.79 28.22
C LEU A 52 -10.28 -24.76 29.38
N CYS A 53 -10.55 -25.48 30.47
CA CYS A 53 -9.64 -25.54 31.62
C CYS A 53 -8.27 -26.13 31.23
N GLU A 54 -8.26 -27.23 30.47
CA GLU A 54 -7.03 -27.87 29.98
C GLU A 54 -6.22 -26.91 29.08
N ASP A 55 -6.88 -26.21 28.15
CA ASP A 55 -6.24 -25.27 27.23
C ASP A 55 -5.67 -24.05 27.98
N VAL A 56 -6.40 -23.51 28.97
CA VAL A 56 -5.93 -22.39 29.78
C VAL A 56 -4.74 -22.79 30.64
N GLU A 57 -4.77 -23.98 31.26
CA GLU A 57 -3.65 -24.51 32.03
C GLU A 57 -2.42 -24.74 31.14
N LEU A 58 -2.62 -25.28 29.93
CA LEU A 58 -1.55 -25.47 28.95
C LEU A 58 -0.91 -24.15 28.55
N LEU A 59 -1.71 -23.13 28.25
CA LEU A 59 -1.22 -21.81 27.87
C LEU A 59 -0.50 -21.10 29.02
N ALA A 60 -0.99 -21.24 30.26
CA ALA A 60 -0.33 -20.72 31.44
C ALA A 60 1.02 -21.43 31.69
N GLY A 61 1.09 -22.75 31.51
CA GLY A 61 2.31 -23.55 31.65
C GLY A 61 3.34 -23.29 30.55
N ALA A 62 2.91 -22.90 29.35
CA ALA A 62 3.80 -22.56 28.24
C ALA A 62 4.53 -21.21 28.43
N GLY A 63 4.13 -20.39 29.41
CA GLY A 63 4.86 -19.18 29.80
C GLY A 63 4.80 -18.03 28.79
N PHE A 64 3.83 -18.03 27.88
CA PHE A 64 3.63 -16.94 26.94
C PHE A 64 3.05 -15.72 27.68
N SER A 65 3.90 -14.71 27.91
CA SER A 65 3.45 -13.40 28.40
C SER A 65 3.50 -12.38 27.25
N PHE A 66 2.49 -11.53 27.19
CA PHE A 66 2.48 -10.43 26.24
C PHE A 66 3.42 -9.31 26.73
N GLU A 67 4.41 -8.98 25.92
CA GLU A 67 5.34 -7.87 26.17
C GLU A 67 5.11 -6.75 25.15
N ARG A 68 4.67 -5.59 25.62
CA ARG A 68 4.36 -4.44 24.75
C ARG A 68 5.55 -3.99 23.91
N ASP A 69 6.76 -3.98 24.48
CA ASP A 69 7.97 -3.54 23.75
C ASP A 69 8.32 -4.46 22.59
N ARG A 70 8.11 -5.78 22.75
CA ARG A 70 8.28 -6.76 21.69
C ARG A 70 7.21 -6.62 20.61
N PHE A 71 5.98 -6.31 21.00
CA PHE A 71 4.90 -6.00 20.06
C PHE A 71 5.22 -4.76 19.21
N LEU A 72 5.70 -3.68 19.84
CA LEU A 72 6.08 -2.45 19.12
C LEU A 72 7.28 -2.64 18.17
N LYS A 73 8.11 -3.66 18.40
CA LYS A 73 9.18 -4.10 17.50
C LYS A 73 8.73 -5.10 16.42
N GLY A 74 7.48 -5.55 16.47
CA GLY A 74 6.94 -6.55 15.54
C GLY A 74 7.41 -7.98 15.80
N GLU A 75 7.95 -8.28 16.98
CA GLU A 75 8.46 -9.61 17.34
C GLU A 75 7.36 -10.55 17.83
N VAL A 76 6.26 -9.99 18.35
CA VAL A 76 5.09 -10.73 18.82
C VAL A 76 3.83 -10.04 18.33
N ALA A 77 2.75 -10.81 18.15
CA ALA A 77 1.44 -10.30 17.75
C ALA A 77 0.38 -10.79 18.74
N PRO A 78 -0.44 -9.89 19.34
CA PRO A 78 -1.57 -10.31 20.15
C PRO A 78 -2.61 -10.99 19.25
N VAL A 79 -3.14 -12.14 19.70
CA VAL A 79 -4.09 -12.94 18.92
C VAL A 79 -5.48 -12.80 19.53
N PHE A 80 -6.44 -12.41 18.70
CA PHE A 80 -7.85 -12.31 19.07
C PHE A 80 -8.65 -13.34 18.27
N PHE A 81 -9.56 -14.04 18.94
CA PHE A 81 -10.50 -14.97 18.32
C PHE A 81 -11.89 -14.35 18.27
N GLY A 82 -12.64 -14.63 17.20
CA GLY A 82 -13.98 -14.09 17.05
C GLY A 82 -14.64 -14.48 15.73
N SER A 83 -15.81 -13.90 15.48
CA SER A 83 -16.55 -14.05 14.23
C SER A 83 -17.06 -12.68 13.76
N ALA A 84 -16.40 -12.11 12.76
CA ALA A 84 -16.78 -10.82 12.18
C ALA A 84 -18.20 -10.82 11.60
N ILE A 85 -18.62 -11.93 10.97
CA ILE A 85 -19.97 -12.08 10.39
C ILE A 85 -21.06 -11.99 11.47
N HIS A 86 -20.76 -12.46 12.68
CA HIS A 86 -21.69 -12.44 13.81
C HIS A 86 -21.41 -11.31 14.80
N ASN A 87 -20.54 -10.35 14.45
CA ASN A 87 -20.14 -9.23 15.32
C ASN A 87 -19.66 -9.70 16.72
N PHE A 88 -18.99 -10.85 16.80
CA PHE A 88 -18.50 -11.43 18.05
C PHE A 88 -16.98 -11.34 18.13
N GLY A 89 -16.44 -10.88 19.28
CA GLY A 89 -15.01 -10.66 19.48
C GLY A 89 -14.47 -9.37 18.85
N VAL A 90 -15.32 -8.60 18.14
CA VAL A 90 -14.92 -7.34 17.48
C VAL A 90 -14.62 -6.24 18.49
N GLU A 91 -15.42 -6.09 19.54
CA GLU A 91 -15.20 -5.06 20.57
C GLU A 91 -13.92 -5.30 21.40
N PRO A 92 -13.63 -6.52 21.89
CA PRO A 92 -12.34 -6.83 22.50
C PRO A 92 -11.17 -6.52 21.57
N PHE A 93 -11.29 -6.89 20.29
CA PHE A 93 -10.27 -6.57 19.30
C PHE A 93 -10.07 -5.06 19.12
N LEU A 94 -11.15 -4.27 18.99
CA LEU A 94 -11.06 -2.82 18.84
C LEU A 94 -10.51 -2.13 20.09
N THR A 95 -10.85 -2.65 21.27
CA THR A 95 -10.31 -2.17 22.56
C THR A 95 -8.81 -2.45 22.62
N GLY A 96 -8.40 -3.69 22.35
CA GLY A 96 -6.99 -4.06 22.27
C GLY A 96 -6.23 -3.25 21.22
N LEU A 97 -6.83 -3.01 20.04
CA LEU A 97 -6.22 -2.16 19.01
C LEU A 97 -6.01 -0.73 19.53
N LYS A 98 -6.99 -0.12 20.18
CA LYS A 98 -6.91 1.22 20.75
C LYS A 98 -5.83 1.33 21.83
N ASP A 99 -5.70 0.32 22.69
CA ASP A 99 -4.81 0.36 23.85
C ASP A 99 -3.36 -0.03 23.49
N LEU A 100 -3.20 -0.95 22.53
CA LEU A 100 -1.90 -1.49 22.12
C LEU A 100 -1.26 -0.72 20.96
N ALA A 101 -2.04 -0.29 19.95
CA ALA A 101 -1.48 0.31 18.75
C ALA A 101 -0.69 1.59 19.07
N PRO A 102 0.47 1.80 18.41
CA PRO A 102 1.27 2.98 18.66
C PRO A 102 0.55 4.24 18.15
N PRO A 103 0.71 5.38 18.84
CA PRO A 103 0.36 6.67 18.27
C PRO A 103 1.26 6.98 17.06
N PRO A 104 0.98 8.06 16.30
CA PRO A 104 1.87 8.52 15.24
C PRO A 104 3.31 8.60 15.74
N GLY A 105 4.21 7.90 15.05
CA GLY A 105 5.63 7.82 15.41
C GLY A 105 6.48 8.79 14.60
N PRO A 106 7.74 9.02 15.03
CA PRO A 106 8.68 9.85 14.30
C PRO A 106 9.05 9.25 12.94
N ARG A 107 9.44 10.12 12.00
CA ARG A 107 9.79 9.72 10.62
C ARG A 107 11.07 10.37 10.16
N MET A 108 11.95 9.59 9.52
CA MET A 108 13.21 10.08 8.98
C MET A 108 12.98 10.98 7.76
N SER A 109 13.77 12.05 7.65
CA SER A 109 13.75 12.99 6.53
C SER A 109 15.17 13.39 6.14
N SER A 110 15.31 14.18 5.06
CA SER A 110 16.57 14.79 4.62
C SER A 110 17.25 15.69 5.68
N HIS A 111 16.52 16.09 6.73
CA HIS A 111 17.04 16.89 7.85
C HIS A 111 17.09 16.09 9.16
N GLY A 112 17.00 14.76 9.09
CA GLY A 112 16.95 13.88 10.25
C GLY A 112 15.53 13.57 10.70
N LEU A 113 15.40 13.20 11.98
CA LEU A 113 14.16 12.67 12.54
C LEU A 113 13.13 13.78 12.78
N VAL A 114 11.96 13.65 12.16
CA VAL A 114 10.82 14.56 12.36
C VAL A 114 9.88 13.96 13.40
N MET A 115 9.70 14.68 14.51
CA MET A 115 8.77 14.29 15.58
C MET A 115 7.34 14.76 15.26
N PRO A 116 6.29 13.96 15.54
CA PRO A 116 4.91 14.34 15.26
C PRO A 116 4.45 15.63 15.93
N GLY A 117 4.94 15.89 17.14
CA GLY A 117 4.52 17.01 17.98
C GLY A 117 5.13 18.37 17.64
N ILE A 118 5.99 18.49 16.62
CA ILE A 118 6.46 19.82 16.19
C ILE A 118 5.31 20.61 15.58
N GLU A 119 5.29 21.93 15.79
CA GLU A 119 4.20 22.80 15.32
C GLU A 119 4.13 22.90 13.79
N ALA A 120 5.30 22.88 13.14
CA ALA A 120 5.40 22.97 11.68
C ALA A 120 4.75 21.77 10.99
N PHE A 121 3.86 22.06 10.04
CA PHE A 121 3.22 21.04 9.22
C PHE A 121 4.22 20.39 8.29
N SER A 122 4.16 19.06 8.24
CA SER A 122 4.77 18.30 7.16
C SER A 122 4.01 17.00 6.90
N GLY A 123 4.05 16.54 5.66
CA GLY A 123 3.43 15.28 5.25
C GLY A 123 3.93 14.84 3.88
N PHE A 124 3.63 13.59 3.52
CA PHE A 124 3.99 13.04 2.21
C PHE A 124 2.80 12.34 1.54
N ILE A 125 2.80 12.38 0.21
CA ILE A 125 1.81 11.70 -0.61
C ILE A 125 2.18 10.23 -0.70
N PHE A 126 1.33 9.35 -0.19
CA PHE A 126 1.63 7.92 -0.15
C PHE A 126 0.83 7.07 -1.12
N LYS A 127 -0.29 7.61 -1.60
CA LYS A 127 -1.17 6.95 -2.56
C LYS A 127 -1.78 7.98 -3.47
N ILE A 128 -1.97 7.63 -4.72
CA ILE A 128 -2.80 8.38 -5.65
C ILE A 128 -3.86 7.42 -6.16
N GLN A 129 -5.09 7.92 -6.32
CA GLN A 129 -6.18 7.17 -6.91
C GLN A 129 -6.91 8.06 -7.90
N ALA A 130 -7.06 7.61 -9.14
CA ALA A 130 -7.83 8.29 -10.18
C ALA A 130 -9.20 7.63 -10.36
N ASN A 131 -10.11 8.37 -11.00
CA ASN A 131 -11.46 7.97 -11.37
C ASN A 131 -12.29 7.40 -10.22
N MET A 132 -12.21 8.02 -9.05
CA MET A 132 -13.08 7.66 -7.94
C MET A 132 -14.55 7.99 -8.24
N ASP A 133 -14.81 9.07 -8.98
CA ASP A 133 -16.12 9.36 -9.58
C ASP A 133 -16.06 9.27 -11.11
N ARG A 134 -16.85 8.35 -11.69
CA ARG A 134 -16.94 8.14 -13.15
C ARG A 134 -17.37 9.41 -13.91
N ARG A 135 -18.18 10.27 -13.28
CA ARG A 135 -18.72 11.48 -13.92
C ARG A 135 -17.67 12.59 -13.99
N HIS A 136 -16.84 12.71 -12.96
CA HIS A 136 -15.93 13.85 -12.80
C HIS A 136 -14.48 13.48 -13.11
N ARG A 137 -14.17 12.17 -13.25
CA ARG A 137 -12.81 11.64 -13.48
C ARG A 137 -11.79 12.31 -12.58
N ASP A 138 -12.18 12.43 -11.32
CA ASP A 138 -11.38 13.09 -10.32
C ASP A 138 -10.22 12.21 -9.92
N ARG A 139 -9.17 12.87 -9.45
CA ARG A 139 -7.99 12.21 -8.95
C ARG A 139 -7.68 12.78 -7.58
N MET A 140 -7.38 11.90 -6.66
CA MET A 140 -7.08 12.24 -5.29
C MET A 140 -5.68 11.74 -4.92
N ALA A 141 -4.89 12.61 -4.34
CA ALA A 141 -3.62 12.28 -3.71
C ALA A 141 -3.85 12.17 -2.19
N PHE A 142 -3.41 11.08 -1.60
CA PHE A 142 -3.55 10.81 -0.18
C PHE A 142 -2.26 11.21 0.52
N LEU A 143 -2.38 12.24 1.35
CA LEU A 143 -1.31 12.80 2.15
C LEU A 143 -1.38 12.20 3.56
N ARG A 144 -0.27 11.62 4.04
CA ARG A 144 -0.12 11.30 5.46
C ARG A 144 0.51 12.49 6.17
N VAL A 145 -0.20 13.06 7.13
CA VAL A 145 0.37 14.10 8.00
C VAL A 145 1.36 13.45 8.95
N CYS A 146 2.58 13.98 8.96
CA CYS A 146 3.70 13.48 9.75
C CYS A 146 3.99 14.35 10.97
N SER A 147 3.80 15.66 10.84
CA SER A 147 3.94 16.59 11.96
C SER A 147 3.03 17.80 11.83
N GLY A 148 2.84 18.49 12.96
CA GLY A 148 2.14 19.76 13.04
C GLY A 148 0.66 19.64 12.69
N ARG A 149 0.12 20.78 12.27
CA ARG A 149 -1.30 20.94 11.95
C ARG A 149 -1.47 21.35 10.49
N PHE A 150 -2.19 20.53 9.75
CA PHE A 150 -2.69 20.89 8.44
C PHE A 150 -3.90 21.80 8.59
N GLU A 151 -3.97 22.86 7.81
CA GLU A 151 -5.14 23.74 7.72
C GLU A 151 -5.58 23.92 6.27
N LYS A 152 -6.89 24.01 6.06
CA LYS A 152 -7.45 24.39 4.78
C LYS A 152 -6.92 25.76 4.34
N ASP A 153 -6.71 25.89 3.03
CA ASP A 153 -6.18 27.08 2.36
C ASP A 153 -4.75 27.48 2.77
N MET A 154 -4.07 26.69 3.60
CA MET A 154 -2.69 26.93 3.97
C MET A 154 -1.77 26.88 2.73
N LEU A 155 -0.69 27.65 2.78
CA LEU A 155 0.34 27.67 1.75
C LEU A 155 1.49 26.76 2.17
N VAL A 156 1.68 25.65 1.46
CA VAL A 156 2.75 24.69 1.72
C VAL A 156 3.80 24.73 0.61
N TYR A 157 5.05 24.47 0.96
CA TYR A 157 6.12 24.26 0.01
C TYR A 157 6.13 22.80 -0.46
N HIS A 158 6.25 22.59 -1.77
CA HIS A 158 6.27 21.29 -2.43
C HIS A 158 7.70 20.94 -2.86
N SER A 159 8.30 19.94 -2.21
CA SER A 159 9.75 19.71 -2.29
C SER A 159 10.29 19.26 -3.65
N ARG A 160 9.53 18.48 -4.42
CA ARG A 160 9.93 18.07 -5.79
C ARG A 160 9.82 19.18 -6.82
N LEU A 161 8.79 20.04 -6.71
CA LEU A 161 8.51 21.09 -7.68
C LEU A 161 9.18 22.43 -7.33
N ASP A 162 9.83 22.51 -6.17
CA ASP A 162 10.51 23.70 -5.65
C ASP A 162 9.62 24.96 -5.69
N ARG A 163 8.36 24.81 -5.26
CA ARG A 163 7.39 25.92 -5.26
C ARG A 163 6.34 25.80 -4.18
N LYS A 164 5.70 26.92 -3.87
CA LYS A 164 4.56 26.96 -2.93
C LYS A 164 3.25 26.61 -3.63
N VAL A 165 2.40 25.85 -2.94
CA VAL A 165 1.10 25.37 -3.39
C VAL A 165 0.07 25.62 -2.28
N ARG A 166 -1.13 26.05 -2.66
CA ARG A 166 -2.23 26.30 -1.71
C ARG A 166 -3.14 25.10 -1.57
N MET A 167 -3.48 24.74 -0.34
CA MET A 167 -4.26 23.53 -0.01
C MET A 167 -5.77 23.82 0.07
N THR A 168 -6.43 24.02 -1.08
CA THR A 168 -7.79 24.62 -1.11
C THR A 168 -8.95 23.66 -0.85
N ARG A 169 -8.82 22.37 -1.19
CA ARG A 169 -9.92 21.38 -1.06
C ARG A 169 -9.42 20.08 -0.42
N PRO A 170 -9.09 20.11 0.88
CA PRO A 170 -8.77 18.91 1.63
C PRO A 170 -10.03 18.12 1.96
N HIS A 171 -9.94 16.80 1.84
CA HIS A 171 -11.02 15.88 2.10
C HIS A 171 -10.59 14.81 3.10
N ARG A 172 -11.48 14.44 4.01
CA ARG A 172 -11.41 13.15 4.71
C ARG A 172 -12.29 12.15 3.97
N LEU A 173 -11.80 10.92 3.86
CA LEU A 173 -12.50 9.83 3.17
C LEU A 173 -12.99 8.81 4.19
N PHE A 174 -14.30 8.61 4.22
CA PHE A 174 -14.94 7.53 4.96
C PHE A 174 -15.71 6.64 3.98
N GLY A 175 -15.14 5.48 3.66
CA GLY A 175 -15.70 4.58 2.65
C GLY A 175 -15.76 5.25 1.27
N ARG A 176 -16.98 5.53 0.79
CA ARG A 176 -17.23 6.21 -0.50
C ARG A 176 -17.51 7.71 -0.37
N GLU A 177 -17.69 8.19 0.86
CA GLU A 177 -18.07 9.57 1.13
C GLU A 177 -16.83 10.45 1.29
N ARG A 178 -16.98 11.72 0.87
CA ARG A 178 -15.97 12.75 0.97
C ARG A 178 -16.50 13.88 1.81
N GLU A 179 -15.81 14.16 2.89
CA GLU A 179 -16.10 15.29 3.75
C GLU A 179 -14.98 16.32 3.60
N THR A 180 -15.32 17.59 3.37
CA THR A 180 -14.31 18.65 3.40
C THR A 180 -13.94 18.93 4.85
N ILE A 181 -12.65 18.97 5.14
CA ILE A 181 -12.15 19.22 6.49
C ILE A 181 -11.44 20.57 6.58
N GLU A 182 -11.48 21.19 7.76
CA GLU A 182 -10.79 22.46 8.00
C GLU A 182 -9.36 22.25 8.54
N GLU A 183 -9.14 21.17 9.31
CA GLU A 183 -7.83 20.84 9.86
C GLU A 183 -7.57 19.33 9.95
N ALA A 184 -6.30 18.96 10.08
CA ALA A 184 -5.84 17.59 10.34
C ALA A 184 -4.51 17.57 11.10
N PHE A 185 -4.24 16.50 11.85
CA PHE A 185 -3.08 16.38 12.73
C PHE A 185 -2.16 15.23 12.31
N ALA A 186 -0.94 15.19 12.86
CA ALA A 186 -0.02 14.06 12.66
C ALA A 186 -0.74 12.73 12.93
N GLY A 187 -0.65 11.80 11.98
CA GLY A 187 -1.46 10.58 12.01
C GLY A 187 -2.62 10.56 11.02
N ASP A 188 -3.19 11.72 10.69
CA ASP A 188 -4.32 11.78 9.79
C ASP A 188 -3.91 11.54 8.33
N VAL A 189 -4.89 11.07 7.56
CA VAL A 189 -4.79 10.98 6.10
C VAL A 189 -5.73 12.00 5.49
N VAL A 190 -5.16 12.89 4.67
CA VAL A 190 -5.89 13.94 3.96
C VAL A 190 -5.90 13.64 2.47
N GLY A 191 -7.08 13.61 1.88
CA GLY A 191 -7.28 13.52 0.44
C GLY A 191 -7.20 14.91 -0.21
N LEU A 192 -6.30 15.08 -1.17
CA LEU A 192 -6.12 16.32 -1.92
C LEU A 192 -6.53 16.10 -3.38
N VAL A 193 -7.33 17.01 -3.93
CA VAL A 193 -7.62 17.00 -5.37
C VAL A 193 -6.32 17.18 -6.15
N ASN A 194 -6.04 16.24 -7.05
CA ASN A 194 -4.78 16.16 -7.77
C ASN A 194 -4.99 16.27 -9.29
N PRO A 195 -4.85 17.46 -9.90
CA PRO A 195 -4.92 17.61 -11.36
C PRO A 195 -3.66 17.09 -12.10
N GLY A 196 -2.81 16.29 -11.43
CA GLY A 196 -1.48 15.88 -11.92
C GLY A 196 -0.34 16.69 -11.30
N LEU A 197 -0.62 17.43 -10.23
CA LEU A 197 0.37 18.21 -9.50
C LEU A 197 1.26 17.31 -8.62
N PHE A 198 0.63 16.39 -7.90
CA PHE A 198 1.27 15.53 -6.91
C PHE A 198 1.60 14.15 -7.49
N ALA A 199 2.70 13.58 -7.03
CA ALA A 199 3.19 12.23 -7.29
C ALA A 199 3.39 11.47 -5.96
N ILE A 200 3.38 10.15 -6.00
CA ILE A 200 3.70 9.31 -4.83
C ILE A 200 5.14 9.60 -4.38
N GLY A 201 5.32 9.83 -3.08
CA GLY A 201 6.59 10.23 -2.47
C GLY A 201 6.76 11.75 -2.30
N ASP A 202 5.89 12.57 -2.92
CA ASP A 202 5.99 14.02 -2.77
C ASP A 202 5.83 14.46 -1.32
N THR A 203 6.74 15.31 -0.87
CA THR A 203 6.70 15.92 0.48
C THR A 203 6.17 17.35 0.41
N LEU A 204 5.25 17.67 1.31
CA LEU A 204 4.68 19.00 1.53
C LEU A 204 5.04 19.48 2.95
N CYS A 205 5.46 20.73 3.09
CA CYS A 205 5.86 21.29 4.38
C CYS A 205 5.48 22.78 4.51
N SER A 206 5.20 23.27 5.71
CA SER A 206 4.91 24.69 5.94
C SER A 206 6.15 25.52 6.31
N ALA A 207 7.23 24.87 6.75
CA ALA A 207 8.47 25.50 7.21
C ALA A 207 9.63 25.23 6.25
N ALA A 208 10.81 24.93 6.79
CA ALA A 208 11.99 24.59 6.00
C ALA A 208 11.70 23.41 5.05
N PRO A 209 12.07 23.52 3.77
CA PRO A 209 11.99 22.41 2.82
C PRO A 209 12.60 21.14 3.40
N LEU A 210 11.82 20.06 3.45
CA LEU A 210 12.33 18.74 3.81
C LEU A 210 11.80 17.70 2.81
N LYS A 211 12.50 16.57 2.73
CA LYS A 211 12.06 15.43 1.94
C LYS A 211 11.98 14.20 2.84
N TYR A 212 10.82 13.55 2.84
CA TYR A 212 10.69 12.21 3.38
C TYR A 212 11.26 11.20 2.39
N ASP A 213 11.70 10.06 2.91
CA ASP A 213 12.10 8.94 2.06
C ASP A 213 10.94 8.52 1.15
N GLY A 214 11.27 8.23 -0.10
CA GLY A 214 10.34 7.72 -1.08
C GLY A 214 9.66 6.44 -0.57
N ILE A 215 8.47 6.18 -1.08
CA ILE A 215 7.83 4.89 -0.83
C ILE A 215 8.50 3.87 -1.73
N PRO A 216 9.09 2.80 -1.16
CA PRO A 216 9.77 1.79 -1.95
C PRO A 216 8.77 1.23 -2.97
N ARG A 217 9.16 1.24 -4.24
CA ARG A 217 8.41 0.56 -5.29
C ARG A 217 8.92 -0.87 -5.36
N PHE A 218 8.00 -1.81 -5.45
CA PHE A 218 8.37 -3.21 -5.67
C PHE A 218 8.90 -3.38 -7.09
N HIS A 219 9.93 -4.22 -7.23
CA HIS A 219 10.50 -4.54 -8.51
C HIS A 219 9.49 -5.32 -9.37
N PRO A 220 9.27 -4.94 -10.65
CA PRO A 220 8.41 -5.72 -11.53
C PRO A 220 9.08 -7.05 -11.92
N GLU A 221 8.31 -8.13 -11.89
CA GLU A 221 8.75 -9.49 -12.27
C GLU A 221 7.98 -10.05 -13.47
N CYS A 222 6.95 -9.35 -13.92
CA CYS A 222 6.07 -9.76 -15.00
C CYS A 222 6.00 -8.66 -16.06
N PHE A 223 6.18 -9.04 -17.33
CA PHE A 223 6.18 -8.10 -18.44
C PHE A 223 5.19 -8.52 -19.53
N GLY A 224 4.55 -7.55 -20.17
CA GLY A 224 3.60 -7.84 -21.24
C GLY A 224 3.35 -6.66 -22.17
N ILE A 225 3.22 -6.93 -23.46
CA ILE A 225 2.88 -5.93 -24.46
C ILE A 225 1.38 -5.65 -24.37
N LEU A 226 1.03 -4.38 -24.16
CA LEU A 226 -0.37 -3.96 -24.10
C LEU A 226 -0.82 -3.42 -25.47
N ILE A 227 -1.77 -4.12 -26.06
CA ILE A 227 -2.28 -3.84 -27.40
C ILE A 227 -3.65 -3.18 -27.26
N ASN A 228 -3.77 -1.97 -27.83
CA ASN A 228 -5.06 -1.29 -27.98
C ASN A 228 -5.81 -1.85 -29.19
N ARG A 229 -6.98 -2.45 -28.97
CA ARG A 229 -7.81 -3.02 -30.05
C ARG A 229 -8.50 -1.98 -30.92
N ASN A 230 -8.62 -0.73 -30.44
CA ASN A 230 -9.32 0.33 -31.13
C ASN A 230 -8.47 1.60 -31.27
N LEU A 231 -7.87 1.77 -32.45
CA LEU A 231 -7.01 2.91 -32.77
C LEU A 231 -7.74 4.27 -32.68
N SER A 232 -9.05 4.32 -32.89
CA SER A 232 -9.83 5.56 -32.74
C SER A 232 -9.83 6.09 -31.30
N LYS A 233 -9.64 5.19 -30.31
CA LYS A 233 -9.60 5.50 -28.89
C LYS A 233 -8.19 5.73 -28.35
N ASN A 234 -7.17 5.89 -29.20
CA ASN A 234 -5.78 6.01 -28.77
C ASN A 234 -5.54 7.17 -27.77
N LYS A 235 -6.24 8.32 -27.92
CA LYS A 235 -6.15 9.40 -26.94
C LYS A 235 -6.64 9.00 -25.54
N GLN A 236 -7.69 8.20 -25.46
CA GLN A 236 -8.24 7.69 -24.20
C GLN A 236 -7.33 6.61 -23.61
N PHE A 237 -6.78 5.74 -24.46
CA PHE A 237 -5.80 4.72 -24.10
C PHE A 237 -4.57 5.34 -23.44
N GLN A 238 -3.93 6.31 -24.10
CA GLN A 238 -2.74 7.00 -23.58
C GLN A 238 -3.04 7.72 -22.26
N LYS A 239 -4.19 8.40 -22.19
CA LYS A 239 -4.64 9.05 -20.95
C LYS A 239 -4.79 8.02 -19.82
N GLY A 240 -5.46 6.90 -20.06
CA GLY A 240 -5.68 5.88 -19.04
C GLY A 240 -4.39 5.22 -18.57
N LEU A 241 -3.51 4.88 -19.52
CA LEU A 241 -2.19 4.35 -19.22
C LEU A 241 -1.40 5.30 -18.31
N GLN A 242 -1.45 6.61 -18.61
CA GLN A 242 -0.84 7.63 -17.77
C GLN A 242 -1.38 7.67 -16.36
N GLN A 243 -2.70 7.67 -16.17
CA GLN A 243 -3.23 7.77 -14.81
C GLN A 243 -2.95 6.51 -14.00
N LEU A 244 -3.04 5.32 -14.62
CA LEU A 244 -2.77 4.06 -13.94
C LEU A 244 -1.31 3.91 -13.50
N GLU A 245 -0.37 4.43 -14.30
CA GLU A 245 1.05 4.46 -13.93
C GLU A 245 1.32 5.45 -12.80
N GLU A 246 0.70 6.64 -12.84
CA GLU A 246 0.82 7.66 -11.79
C GLU A 246 0.23 7.19 -10.44
N GLU A 247 -0.75 6.28 -10.46
CA GLU A 247 -1.24 5.58 -9.26
C GLU A 247 -0.26 4.55 -8.70
N GLY A 248 0.81 4.23 -9.43
CA GLY A 248 1.80 3.22 -9.05
C GLY A 248 1.32 1.77 -9.22
N VAL A 249 0.25 1.54 -10.00
CA VAL A 249 -0.29 0.19 -10.25
C VAL A 249 0.67 -0.63 -11.11
N MET A 250 1.36 0.01 -12.04
CA MET A 250 2.28 -0.59 -13.00
C MET A 250 3.29 0.45 -13.47
N GLN A 251 4.35 0.01 -14.14
CA GLN A 251 5.26 0.89 -14.88
C GLN A 251 5.07 0.69 -16.39
N VAL A 252 5.18 1.76 -17.15
CA VAL A 252 5.08 1.73 -18.62
C VAL A 252 6.45 1.93 -19.22
N LEU A 253 6.83 0.97 -20.07
CA LEU A 253 8.08 0.98 -20.79
C LEU A 253 7.82 1.07 -22.29
N PHE A 254 8.72 1.74 -23.01
CA PHE A 254 8.65 1.97 -24.45
C PHE A 254 9.90 1.45 -25.15
N SER A 255 9.78 1.08 -26.42
CA SER A 255 10.94 0.63 -27.21
C SER A 255 12.00 1.73 -27.28
N HIS A 256 13.26 1.41 -26.96
CA HIS A 256 14.35 2.39 -27.01
C HIS A 256 14.59 2.94 -28.44
N ASP A 257 14.49 2.06 -29.43
CA ASP A 257 14.71 2.34 -30.85
C ASP A 257 13.44 2.83 -31.59
N GLY A 258 12.30 2.88 -30.90
CA GLY A 258 11.00 3.19 -31.49
C GLY A 258 10.48 2.14 -32.48
N ALA A 259 11.12 0.97 -32.60
CA ALA A 259 10.69 -0.08 -33.52
C ALA A 259 9.31 -0.64 -33.15
N ARG A 260 9.03 -0.75 -31.84
CA ARG A 260 7.71 -1.10 -31.30
C ARG A 260 6.97 0.13 -30.81
N ARG A 261 5.69 0.27 -31.22
CA ARG A 261 4.81 1.36 -30.80
C ARG A 261 3.95 1.01 -29.60
N GLU A 262 3.69 -0.28 -29.39
CA GLU A 262 2.91 -0.77 -28.27
C GLU A 262 3.70 -0.63 -26.95
N PRO A 263 3.08 -0.09 -25.90
CA PRO A 263 3.72 -0.01 -24.58
C PRO A 263 3.88 -1.39 -23.96
N ILE A 264 4.94 -1.54 -23.17
CA ILE A 264 5.20 -2.73 -22.36
C ILE A 264 4.86 -2.39 -20.91
N LEU A 265 3.95 -3.17 -20.35
CA LEU A 265 3.61 -3.11 -18.93
C LEU A 265 4.61 -3.92 -18.13
N ALA A 266 5.15 -3.31 -17.09
CA ALA A 266 5.96 -3.96 -16.07
C ALA A 266 5.19 -3.96 -14.74
N VAL A 267 4.93 -5.15 -14.23
CA VAL A 267 4.10 -5.38 -13.03
C VAL A 267 4.76 -6.39 -12.10
N VAL A 268 4.41 -6.34 -10.82
CA VAL A 268 4.93 -7.25 -9.79
C VAL A 268 4.28 -8.63 -9.93
N GLY A 269 2.98 -8.68 -10.23
CA GLY A 269 2.24 -9.93 -10.33
C GLY A 269 1.29 -10.00 -11.52
N ASN A 270 1.08 -11.21 -12.04
CA ASN A 270 0.26 -11.46 -13.23
C ASN A 270 -1.17 -10.91 -13.15
N LEU A 271 -1.81 -10.93 -11.97
CA LEU A 271 -3.17 -10.41 -11.78
C LEU A 271 -3.28 -8.91 -12.12
N GLN A 272 -2.18 -8.16 -12.00
CA GLN A 272 -2.17 -6.73 -12.27
C GLN A 272 -2.45 -6.43 -13.75
N PHE A 273 -2.11 -7.33 -14.67
CA PHE A 273 -2.48 -7.15 -16.08
C PHE A 273 -4.00 -7.16 -16.25
N ASP A 274 -4.69 -8.10 -15.61
CA ASP A 274 -6.14 -8.21 -15.69
C ASP A 274 -6.81 -6.99 -15.05
N VAL A 275 -6.26 -6.50 -13.93
CA VAL A 275 -6.70 -5.25 -13.29
C VAL A 275 -6.51 -4.06 -14.23
N VAL A 276 -5.36 -3.93 -14.91
CA VAL A 276 -5.11 -2.85 -15.86
C VAL A 276 -6.09 -2.92 -17.04
N GLN A 277 -6.30 -4.09 -17.64
CA GLN A 277 -7.25 -4.27 -18.73
C GLN A 277 -8.69 -3.94 -18.30
N ALA A 278 -9.11 -4.43 -17.13
CA ALA A 278 -10.44 -4.16 -16.58
C ALA A 278 -10.65 -2.67 -16.29
N ARG A 279 -9.64 -1.98 -15.74
CA ARG A 279 -9.71 -0.53 -15.48
C ARG A 279 -9.71 0.29 -16.76
N LEU A 280 -8.87 -0.05 -17.75
CA LEU A 280 -8.88 0.61 -19.06
C LEU A 280 -10.25 0.49 -19.73
N GLN A 281 -10.88 -0.68 -19.64
CA GLN A 281 -12.24 -0.88 -20.15
C GLN A 281 -13.29 -0.12 -19.33
N TYR A 282 -13.27 -0.25 -18.00
CA TYR A 282 -14.33 0.28 -17.13
C TYR A 282 -14.30 1.81 -16.97
N GLU A 283 -13.10 2.40 -16.90
CA GLU A 283 -12.90 3.82 -16.61
C GLU A 283 -12.69 4.66 -17.89
N TYR A 284 -12.10 4.06 -18.93
CA TYR A 284 -11.73 4.77 -20.16
C TYR A 284 -12.44 4.24 -21.40
N ASP A 285 -13.24 3.19 -21.28
CA ASP A 285 -13.92 2.55 -22.42
C ASP A 285 -12.94 2.07 -23.50
N VAL A 286 -11.76 1.58 -23.09
CA VAL A 286 -10.72 1.08 -23.99
C VAL A 286 -10.51 -0.42 -23.80
N GLU A 287 -10.83 -1.17 -24.85
CA GLU A 287 -10.59 -2.60 -24.90
C GLU A 287 -9.13 -2.88 -25.28
N THR A 288 -8.48 -3.74 -24.50
CA THR A 288 -7.06 -4.06 -24.66
C THR A 288 -6.79 -5.54 -24.50
N THR A 289 -5.70 -6.01 -25.10
CA THR A 289 -5.12 -7.35 -24.87
C THR A 289 -3.70 -7.24 -24.37
N VAL A 290 -3.26 -8.22 -23.58
CA VAL A 290 -1.87 -8.31 -23.15
C VAL A 290 -1.23 -9.57 -23.73
N GLU A 291 -0.12 -9.41 -24.43
CA GLU A 291 0.77 -10.50 -24.82
C GLU A 291 1.88 -10.62 -23.78
N ARG A 292 1.97 -11.76 -23.10
CA ARG A 292 2.96 -12.00 -22.04
C ARG A 292 4.36 -12.15 -22.65
N LEU A 293 5.36 -11.55 -22.00
CA LEU A 293 6.75 -11.64 -22.39
C LEU A 293 7.53 -12.59 -21.46
N PRO A 294 8.54 -13.32 -21.97
CA PRO A 294 9.30 -14.30 -21.20
C PRO A 294 10.44 -13.65 -20.39
N TYR A 295 10.18 -12.51 -19.76
CA TYR A 295 11.15 -11.79 -18.94
C TYR A 295 10.71 -11.84 -17.48
N THR A 296 11.68 -11.90 -16.57
CA THR A 296 11.42 -11.97 -15.11
C THR A 296 12.21 -10.94 -14.31
N ALA A 297 13.16 -10.24 -14.94
CA ALA A 297 13.95 -9.21 -14.29
C ALA A 297 14.10 -7.97 -15.18
N ALA A 298 14.12 -6.79 -14.56
CA ALA A 298 14.40 -5.53 -15.23
C ALA A 298 15.51 -4.76 -14.52
N ARG A 299 16.32 -3.97 -15.23
CA ARG A 299 17.27 -3.04 -14.60
C ARG A 299 17.28 -1.70 -15.31
N TRP A 300 17.32 -0.62 -14.55
CA TRP A 300 17.78 0.65 -15.09
C TRP A 300 19.26 0.53 -15.41
N VAL A 301 19.61 1.01 -16.60
CA VAL A 301 20.97 0.97 -17.09
C VAL A 301 21.51 2.40 -17.14
N SER A 302 22.60 2.65 -16.41
CA SER A 302 23.30 3.93 -16.40
C SER A 302 24.80 3.74 -16.57
N GLY A 303 25.46 4.66 -17.28
CA GLY A 303 26.88 4.54 -17.61
C GLY A 303 27.25 5.50 -18.73
N ASP A 304 28.50 5.41 -19.21
CA ASP A 304 28.96 6.19 -20.36
C ASP A 304 28.16 5.82 -21.63
N ALA A 305 27.82 6.83 -22.45
CA ALA A 305 27.00 6.64 -23.63
C ALA A 305 27.64 5.70 -24.66
N GLY A 306 28.98 5.72 -24.79
CA GLY A 306 29.71 4.82 -25.67
C GLY A 306 29.73 3.38 -25.15
N ALA A 307 29.82 3.20 -23.84
CA ALA A 307 29.72 1.87 -23.20
C ALA A 307 28.32 1.27 -23.39
N ILE A 308 27.27 2.07 -23.16
CA ILE A 308 25.88 1.67 -23.39
C ILE A 308 25.62 1.35 -24.87
N ASP A 309 26.08 2.19 -25.80
CA ASP A 309 25.91 1.96 -27.24
C ASP A 309 26.65 0.69 -27.70
N LYS A 310 27.87 0.46 -27.20
CA LYS A 310 28.62 -0.78 -27.44
C LYS A 310 27.86 -2.01 -26.94
N MET A 311 27.32 -1.93 -25.73
CA MET A 311 26.51 -2.98 -25.12
C MET A 311 25.23 -3.26 -25.94
N ILE A 312 24.54 -2.22 -26.45
CA ILE A 312 23.37 -2.37 -27.32
C ILE A 312 23.75 -3.01 -28.67
N ARG A 313 24.82 -2.53 -29.32
CA ARG A 313 25.24 -2.96 -30.67
C ARG A 313 25.77 -4.38 -30.74
N LEU A 314 26.33 -4.90 -29.64
CA LEU A 314 26.85 -6.27 -29.57
C LEU A 314 25.75 -7.35 -29.52
N ARG A 315 24.49 -7.01 -29.88
CA ARG A 315 23.37 -7.95 -30.04
C ARG A 315 23.10 -8.75 -28.77
N TRP A 316 22.94 -8.02 -27.68
CA TRP A 316 22.38 -8.54 -26.45
C TRP A 316 20.97 -9.13 -26.71
N GLU A 317 20.71 -10.35 -26.23
CA GLU A 317 19.42 -11.07 -26.27
C GLU A 317 18.30 -10.43 -25.40
N GLY A 318 18.60 -9.39 -24.63
CA GLY A 318 17.65 -8.67 -23.79
C GLY A 318 16.82 -7.65 -24.59
N MET A 319 15.66 -7.28 -24.06
CA MET A 319 14.85 -6.22 -24.66
C MET A 319 15.25 -4.86 -24.07
N HIS A 320 15.64 -3.93 -24.93
CA HIS A 320 16.03 -2.58 -24.56
C HIS A 320 14.86 -1.61 -24.66
N LEU A 321 14.55 -0.99 -23.54
CA LEU A 321 13.41 -0.12 -23.35
C LEU A 321 13.84 1.21 -22.75
N GLN A 322 12.89 2.13 -22.67
CA GLN A 322 12.98 3.35 -21.91
C GLN A 322 11.72 3.52 -21.06
N ASP A 323 11.86 4.10 -19.87
CA ASP A 323 10.71 4.58 -19.11
C ASP A 323 10.22 5.94 -19.65
N ARG A 324 9.21 6.52 -18.99
CA ARG A 324 8.67 7.83 -19.38
C ARG A 324 9.62 9.01 -19.25
N GLU A 325 10.66 8.89 -18.43
CA GLU A 325 11.68 9.91 -18.25
C GLU A 325 12.83 9.72 -19.26
N GLY A 326 12.72 8.73 -20.15
CA GLY A 326 13.72 8.40 -21.16
C GLY A 326 14.91 7.62 -20.59
N ARG A 327 14.83 7.14 -19.35
CA ARG A 327 15.90 6.33 -18.75
C ARG A 327 15.87 4.93 -19.34
N MET A 328 17.05 4.42 -19.66
CA MET A 328 17.18 3.10 -20.26
C MET A 328 16.82 2.00 -19.27
N VAL A 329 16.03 1.03 -19.74
CA VAL A 329 15.65 -0.17 -19.00
C VAL A 329 15.99 -1.39 -19.85
N ALA A 330 16.68 -2.37 -19.26
CA ALA A 330 16.94 -3.66 -19.88
C ALA A 330 16.10 -4.74 -19.21
N LEU A 331 15.44 -5.58 -20.02
CA LEU A 331 14.73 -6.77 -19.54
C LEU A 331 15.57 -8.04 -19.75
N PHE A 332 15.54 -8.93 -18.76
CA PHE A 332 16.27 -10.19 -18.73
C PHE A 332 15.31 -11.36 -18.52
N SER A 333 15.61 -12.50 -19.16
CA SER A 333 14.81 -13.72 -19.03
C SER A 333 14.86 -14.27 -17.61
N THR A 334 16.00 -14.09 -16.93
CA THR A 334 16.26 -14.55 -15.56
C THR A 334 17.19 -13.60 -14.79
N GLU A 335 17.12 -13.66 -13.46
CA GLU A 335 18.08 -12.98 -12.57
C GLU A 335 19.54 -13.44 -12.78
N ARG A 336 19.76 -14.69 -13.19
CA ARG A 336 21.11 -15.19 -13.51
C ARG A 336 21.70 -14.51 -14.73
N GLU A 337 20.87 -14.28 -15.76
CA GLU A 337 21.28 -13.55 -16.96
C GLU A 337 21.64 -12.10 -16.61
N CYS A 338 20.88 -11.47 -15.72
CA CYS A 338 21.18 -10.15 -15.19
C CYS A 338 22.55 -10.11 -14.50
N ALA A 339 22.80 -11.03 -13.56
CA ALA A 339 24.08 -11.12 -12.85
C ALA A 339 25.28 -11.37 -13.80
N PHE A 340 25.08 -12.15 -14.86
CA PHE A 340 26.11 -12.36 -15.88
C PHE A 340 26.49 -11.04 -16.57
N HIS A 341 25.51 -10.24 -16.98
CA HIS A 341 25.76 -8.96 -17.66
C HIS A 341 26.43 -7.93 -16.74
N GLN A 342 26.00 -7.85 -15.48
CA GLN A 342 26.64 -7.00 -14.47
C GLN A 342 28.14 -7.31 -14.33
N LYS A 343 28.53 -8.58 -14.43
CA LYS A 343 29.94 -8.99 -14.36
C LYS A 343 30.73 -8.69 -15.63
N HIS A 344 30.10 -8.80 -16.81
CA HIS A 344 30.77 -8.61 -18.10
C HIS A 344 30.90 -7.13 -18.52
N TYR A 345 30.02 -6.28 -17.99
CA TYR A 345 30.01 -4.85 -18.24
C TYR A 345 30.18 -4.06 -16.94
N PRO A 346 31.36 -4.13 -16.28
CA PRO A 346 31.57 -3.49 -14.98
C PRO A 346 31.51 -1.95 -15.05
N ASP A 347 31.71 -1.37 -16.24
CA ASP A 347 31.61 0.08 -16.49
C ASP A 347 30.15 0.56 -16.62
N ILE A 348 29.18 -0.36 -16.55
CA ILE A 348 27.75 -0.09 -16.67
C ILE A 348 27.08 -0.48 -15.36
N GLU A 349 26.30 0.45 -14.83
CA GLU A 349 25.57 0.28 -13.59
C GLU A 349 24.15 -0.23 -13.88
N PHE A 350 23.78 -1.34 -13.24
CA PHE A 350 22.47 -1.96 -13.36
C PHE A 350 21.71 -1.85 -12.04
N LYS A 351 20.70 -0.98 -11.99
CA LYS A 351 19.88 -0.74 -10.78
C LYS A 351 18.52 -1.38 -10.88
N GLU A 352 18.00 -1.87 -9.77
CA GLU A 352 16.60 -2.28 -9.68
C GLU A 352 15.65 -1.07 -9.88
N LEU A 353 14.47 -1.32 -10.45
CA LEU A 353 13.44 -0.31 -10.67
C LEU A 353 12.63 0.00 -9.39
N ASN A 354 13.32 0.19 -8.26
CA ASN A 354 12.73 0.30 -6.92
C ASN A 354 12.75 1.72 -6.31
N ASN A 355 13.54 2.65 -6.84
CA ASN A 355 13.74 4.00 -6.31
C ASN A 355 13.73 5.10 -7.40
N LEU A 356 12.83 6.07 -7.32
CA LEU A 356 12.92 7.34 -8.07
C LEU A 356 13.69 8.40 -7.28
#